data_AF-A0A7S3Z9A1-F1
#
_entry.id   AF-A0A7S3Z9A1-F1
#
_cell.length_a   1.000
_cell.length_b   1.000
_cell.length_c   1.000
_cell.angle_alpha   90.00
_cell.angle_beta   90.00
_cell.angle_gamma   90.00
#
_symmetry.space_group_name_H-M   'P 1'
#
loop_
_entity.id
_entity.type
_entity.pdbx_description
1 polymer ?
#
loop_
_entity_poly.entity_id
_entity_poly.type
_entity_poly.pdbx_seq_one_letter_code
_entity_poly.pdbx_strand_id
1 'polypeptide(L)'
;AIMTTPETDQDLLDWNATQGHILTGGGKLNHFFVEGRDYKAPVDLPHYLKTKAKTDETYQKWKKDGWRSHSIVGAWRRPLFSGGWKESTEADTVVFNLQSPSLFIDIRFPIKRPDYSKCKGFYELSMPELRSLARQHCFAGYSLVSPKGGTGSSPVCTRHHALDWNYHPSFPRARPNRWRIELSPNGESFKEFSVALDEHKQAVYMERWAMYPNGKGPYLAMRLVKPENAADHRETLLIVVGNHFAFARDRKHPLPSFPGVSKGGCASLVDAAFRAGEREKMEQMLNLEGSYGRVCDHEGNPTWEIKMSTLPWRQGQRLLKPKALTGENFSKIPSRIELLGGLWEVFECSFTPKRLEYILSAGALRRSKL
;
A
#
# COMPACT_ATOMS: atom_id res chain seq x y z
N ALA A 1 17.94 25.27 -3.64
CA ALA A 1 18.29 23.84 -3.83
C ALA A 1 19.26 23.46 -2.72
N ILE A 2 18.94 22.46 -1.91
CA ILE A 2 19.90 21.91 -0.96
C ILE A 2 20.88 21.08 -1.82
N MET A 3 22.16 21.44 -1.84
CA MET A 3 23.18 20.68 -2.57
C MET A 3 23.35 19.33 -1.88
N THR A 4 22.78 18.27 -2.45
CA THR A 4 23.09 16.89 -2.07
C THR A 4 24.47 16.53 -2.62
N THR A 5 25.27 15.79 -1.85
CA THR A 5 26.57 15.29 -2.34
C THR A 5 26.33 14.13 -3.31
N PRO A 6 27.19 13.90 -4.32
CA PRO A 6 27.01 12.83 -5.30
C PRO A 6 26.80 11.42 -4.69
N GLU A 7 27.42 11.15 -3.53
CA GLU A 7 27.27 9.88 -2.81
C GLU A 7 25.84 9.67 -2.26
N THR A 8 25.19 10.74 -1.80
CA THR A 8 23.83 10.65 -1.25
C THR A 8 22.77 10.35 -2.31
N ASP A 9 23.02 10.74 -3.56
CA ASP A 9 22.14 10.45 -4.69
C ASP A 9 22.24 8.98 -5.11
N GLN A 10 23.45 8.40 -5.09
CA GLN A 10 23.65 6.99 -5.47
C GLN A 10 22.98 6.03 -4.50
N ASP A 11 23.10 6.26 -3.19
CA ASP A 11 22.42 5.46 -2.16
C ASP A 11 20.90 5.40 -2.35
N LEU A 12 20.29 6.56 -2.66
CA LEU A 12 18.86 6.64 -2.94
C LEU A 12 18.51 5.86 -4.21
N LEU A 13 19.32 5.98 -5.25
CA LEU A 13 19.10 5.29 -6.52
C LEU A 13 19.23 3.78 -6.39
N ASP A 14 20.06 3.31 -5.46
CA ASP A 14 20.25 1.89 -5.14
C ASP A 14 19.25 1.35 -4.13
N TRP A 15 18.45 2.20 -3.49
CA TRP A 15 17.45 1.79 -2.48
C TRP A 15 16.54 0.66 -2.99
N ASN A 16 15.98 0.78 -4.20
CA ASN A 16 15.14 -0.28 -4.79
C ASN A 16 15.90 -1.60 -4.99
N ALA A 17 17.17 -1.54 -5.40
CA ALA A 17 18.00 -2.72 -5.60
C ALA A 17 18.31 -3.39 -4.25
N THR A 18 18.58 -2.61 -3.20
CA THR A 18 18.75 -3.09 -1.83
C THR A 18 17.47 -3.75 -1.30
N GLN A 19 16.29 -3.12 -1.44
CA GLN A 19 15.02 -3.74 -1.03
C GLN A 19 14.77 -5.05 -1.80
N GLY A 20 15.08 -5.08 -3.10
CA GLY A 20 15.01 -6.29 -3.90
C GLY A 20 15.99 -7.38 -3.45
N HIS A 21 17.22 -7.02 -3.10
CA HIS A 21 18.21 -7.96 -2.57
C HIS A 21 17.71 -8.60 -1.26
N ILE A 22 17.26 -7.78 -0.30
CA ILE A 22 16.75 -8.25 0.98
C ILE A 22 15.56 -9.20 0.77
N LEU A 23 14.56 -8.77 -0.03
CA LEU A 23 13.36 -9.59 -0.32
C LEU A 23 13.72 -10.95 -0.91
N THR A 24 14.78 -11.00 -1.71
CA THR A 24 15.18 -12.23 -2.42
C THR A 24 16.24 -13.03 -1.70
N GLY A 25 16.75 -12.57 -0.56
CA GLY A 25 17.94 -13.12 0.08
C GLY A 25 19.12 -13.20 -0.90
N GLY A 26 19.34 -12.16 -1.69
CA GLY A 26 20.38 -12.13 -2.72
C GLY A 26 20.09 -13.03 -3.93
N GLY A 27 18.81 -13.19 -4.29
CA GLY A 27 18.38 -14.03 -5.42
C GLY A 27 18.00 -15.46 -5.02
N LYS A 28 18.36 -15.93 -3.82
CA LYS A 28 17.98 -17.24 -3.26
C LYS A 28 16.50 -17.57 -3.42
N LEU A 29 15.62 -16.58 -3.22
CA LEU A 29 14.18 -16.76 -3.35
C LEU A 29 13.77 -17.28 -4.74
N ASN A 30 14.50 -16.97 -5.82
CA ASN A 30 14.19 -17.48 -7.15
C ASN A 30 14.42 -19.00 -7.29
N HIS A 31 15.28 -19.57 -6.45
CA HIS A 31 15.60 -20.99 -6.45
C HIS A 31 14.74 -21.76 -5.44
N PHE A 32 14.47 -21.14 -4.29
CA PHE A 32 13.77 -21.81 -3.19
C PHE A 32 12.26 -21.64 -3.21
N PHE A 33 11.70 -20.74 -4.03
CA PHE A 33 10.26 -20.58 -4.13
C PHE A 33 9.71 -21.49 -5.25
N VAL A 34 9.17 -22.65 -4.87
CA VAL A 34 8.82 -23.74 -5.79
C VAL A 34 7.31 -23.79 -6.01
N GLU A 35 6.87 -23.72 -7.27
CA GLU A 35 5.46 -23.88 -7.64
C GLU A 35 4.97 -25.30 -7.31
N GLY A 36 3.72 -25.43 -6.86
CA GLY A 36 3.12 -26.69 -6.41
C GLY A 36 3.45 -27.05 -4.97
N ARG A 37 4.65 -26.68 -4.48
CA ARG A 37 5.04 -26.83 -3.08
C ARG A 37 4.63 -25.63 -2.23
N ASP A 38 5.07 -24.44 -2.62
CA ASP A 38 4.94 -23.23 -1.78
C ASP A 38 3.72 -22.37 -2.16
N TYR A 39 3.27 -22.48 -3.41
CA TYR A 39 2.18 -21.71 -3.99
C TYR A 39 1.61 -22.38 -5.24
N LYS A 40 0.43 -21.92 -5.67
CA LYS A 40 -0.24 -22.36 -6.90
C LYS A 40 -0.24 -21.22 -7.92
N ALA A 41 0.59 -21.31 -8.95
CA ALA A 41 0.51 -20.37 -10.06
C ALA A 41 -0.65 -20.75 -11.00
N PRO A 42 -1.22 -19.77 -11.74
CA PRO A 42 -0.99 -18.34 -11.59
C PRO A 42 -1.83 -17.71 -10.45
N VAL A 43 -2.73 -18.48 -9.82
CA VAL A 43 -3.77 -17.92 -8.93
C VAL A 43 -3.21 -17.20 -7.72
N ASP A 44 -2.09 -17.67 -7.16
CA ASP A 44 -1.42 -17.05 -6.00
C ASP A 44 -0.51 -15.86 -6.39
N LEU A 45 -0.34 -15.57 -7.68
CA LEU A 45 0.49 -14.45 -8.11
C LEU A 45 -0.20 -13.12 -7.78
N PRO A 46 0.56 -12.08 -7.35
CA PRO A 46 -0.03 -10.87 -6.78
C PRO A 46 -0.90 -10.13 -7.80
N HIS A 47 -0.50 -10.16 -9.07
CA HIS A 47 -1.14 -9.42 -10.15
C HIS A 47 -2.11 -10.27 -10.99
N TYR A 48 -2.34 -11.55 -10.65
CA TYR A 48 -3.15 -12.43 -11.47
C TYR A 48 -4.56 -11.87 -11.71
N LEU A 49 -5.26 -11.49 -10.63
CA LEU A 49 -6.61 -10.93 -10.72
C LEU A 49 -6.65 -9.58 -11.43
N LYS A 50 -5.60 -8.77 -11.26
CA LYS A 50 -5.46 -7.47 -11.94
C LYS A 50 -5.32 -7.67 -13.45
N THR A 51 -4.39 -8.53 -13.87
CA THR A 51 -4.14 -8.83 -15.29
C THR A 51 -5.35 -9.48 -15.97
N LYS A 52 -6.18 -10.21 -15.22
CA LYS A 52 -7.43 -10.80 -15.74
C LYS A 52 -8.65 -9.90 -15.62
N ALA A 53 -8.51 -8.67 -15.12
CA ALA A 53 -9.61 -7.76 -14.81
C ALA A 53 -10.69 -8.39 -13.89
N LYS A 54 -10.31 -9.33 -13.02
CA LYS A 54 -11.19 -10.08 -12.09
C LYS A 54 -11.13 -9.62 -10.64
N THR A 55 -10.45 -8.50 -10.36
CA THR A 55 -10.25 -8.02 -8.99
C THR A 55 -11.58 -7.76 -8.29
N ASP A 56 -12.54 -7.13 -8.99
CA ASP A 56 -13.85 -6.79 -8.41
C ASP A 56 -14.67 -8.02 -8.05
N GLU A 57 -14.99 -8.84 -9.06
CA GLU A 57 -15.72 -10.09 -8.92
C GLU A 57 -15.13 -10.98 -7.82
N THR A 58 -13.80 -11.15 -7.81
CA THR A 58 -13.13 -12.06 -6.88
C THR A 58 -13.13 -11.51 -5.46
N TYR A 59 -12.89 -10.21 -5.27
CA TYR A 59 -12.92 -9.60 -3.93
C TYR A 59 -14.33 -9.61 -3.35
N GLN A 60 -15.37 -9.41 -4.16
CA GLN A 60 -16.76 -9.56 -3.71
C GLN A 60 -17.07 -10.98 -3.27
N LYS A 61 -16.64 -11.96 -4.06
CA LYS A 61 -16.78 -13.37 -3.70
C LYS A 61 -16.08 -13.66 -2.37
N TRP A 62 -14.82 -13.26 -2.20
CA TRP A 62 -14.07 -13.50 -0.97
C TRP A 62 -14.68 -12.79 0.25
N LYS A 63 -15.18 -11.56 0.06
CA LYS A 63 -15.92 -10.82 1.09
C LYS A 63 -17.19 -11.55 1.52
N LYS A 64 -17.94 -12.13 0.57
CA LYS A 64 -19.16 -12.92 0.81
C LYS A 64 -18.86 -14.26 1.48
N ASP A 65 -17.82 -14.93 1.03
CA ASP A 65 -17.35 -16.21 1.56
C ASP A 65 -16.67 -16.07 2.94
N GLY A 66 -16.50 -14.84 3.45
CA GLY A 66 -15.98 -14.58 4.78
C GLY A 66 -14.48 -14.75 4.92
N TRP A 67 -13.71 -14.65 3.82
CA TRP A 67 -12.24 -14.71 3.86
C TRP A 67 -11.67 -13.46 4.52
N ARG A 68 -11.57 -13.48 5.85
CA ARG A 68 -11.11 -12.38 6.70
C ARG A 68 -10.26 -12.93 7.84
N SER A 69 -9.34 -12.12 8.34
CA SER A 69 -8.56 -12.45 9.53
C SER A 69 -8.24 -11.23 10.36
N HIS A 70 -8.51 -11.32 11.65
CA HIS A 70 -8.26 -10.24 12.60
C HIS A 70 -6.85 -10.27 13.20
N SER A 71 -6.02 -11.26 12.84
CA SER A 71 -4.74 -11.53 13.49
C SER A 71 -3.72 -10.38 13.38
N ILE A 72 -3.76 -9.63 12.28
CA ILE A 72 -2.81 -8.54 11.98
C ILE A 72 -3.52 -7.23 11.64
N VAL A 73 -4.76 -7.05 12.09
CA VAL A 73 -5.48 -5.77 11.93
C VAL A 73 -4.77 -4.70 12.74
N GLY A 74 -4.40 -3.61 12.07
CA GLY A 74 -3.60 -2.56 12.70
C GLY A 74 -3.00 -1.57 11.71
N ALA A 75 -2.47 -0.47 12.25
CA ALA A 75 -1.49 0.38 11.58
C ALA A 75 -0.09 0.03 12.08
N TRP A 76 0.77 -0.39 11.17
CA TRP A 76 2.08 -0.97 11.46
C TRP A 76 3.21 -0.17 10.84
N ARG A 77 4.30 -0.05 11.60
CA ARG A 77 5.64 0.36 11.13
C ARG A 77 6.52 -0.88 10.98
N ARG A 78 7.61 -0.77 10.23
CA ARG A 78 8.55 -1.87 9.98
C ARG A 78 9.95 -1.56 10.53
N PRO A 79 10.23 -1.89 11.80
CA PRO A 79 11.54 -1.68 12.41
C PRO A 79 12.70 -2.39 11.73
N LEU A 80 12.44 -3.56 11.13
CA LEU A 80 13.47 -4.40 10.53
C LEU A 80 12.92 -5.14 9.30
N PHE A 81 13.73 -5.16 8.25
CA PHE A 81 13.59 -6.02 7.10
C PHE A 81 14.97 -6.62 6.79
N SER A 82 15.09 -7.94 6.84
CA SER A 82 16.37 -8.63 6.69
C SER A 82 16.25 -9.84 5.77
N GLY A 83 17.32 -10.12 5.03
CA GLY A 83 17.39 -11.23 4.09
C GLY A 83 18.74 -11.27 3.37
N GLY A 84 19.32 -12.46 3.29
CA GLY A 84 20.73 -12.62 2.89
C GLY A 84 21.65 -11.90 3.88
N TRP A 85 22.56 -11.08 3.36
CA TRP A 85 23.51 -10.28 4.16
C TRP A 85 23.18 -8.78 4.17
N LYS A 86 21.92 -8.42 3.89
CA LYS A 86 21.46 -7.04 3.90
C LYS A 86 20.25 -6.89 4.79
N GLU A 87 20.10 -5.67 5.30
CA GLU A 87 18.96 -5.26 6.08
C GLU A 87 18.56 -3.82 5.77
N SER A 88 17.33 -3.49 6.15
CA SER A 88 16.74 -2.17 6.09
C SER A 88 15.98 -1.95 7.40
N THR A 89 16.09 -0.74 7.95
CA THR A 89 15.55 -0.37 9.26
C THR A 89 14.85 0.97 9.17
N GLU A 90 14.30 1.46 10.28
CA GLU A 90 13.70 2.81 10.32
C GLU A 90 14.71 3.95 10.07
N ALA A 91 16.02 3.66 10.11
CA ALA A 91 17.05 4.63 9.75
C ALA A 91 17.16 4.86 8.23
N ASP A 92 16.73 3.91 7.40
CA ASP A 92 16.83 4.01 5.94
C ASP A 92 15.46 4.07 5.24
N THR A 93 14.41 3.52 5.85
CA THR A 93 13.10 3.37 5.24
C THR A 93 11.98 3.61 6.26
N VAL A 94 11.09 4.53 5.97
CA VAL A 94 9.81 4.65 6.68
C VAL A 94 8.74 3.84 5.97
N VAL A 95 8.00 3.04 6.75
CA VAL A 95 6.93 2.16 6.24
C VAL A 95 5.63 2.42 6.99
N PHE A 96 4.54 2.46 6.23
CA PHE A 96 3.17 2.51 6.73
C PHE A 96 2.40 1.34 6.13
N ASN A 97 2.00 0.38 6.96
CA ASN A 97 1.16 -0.73 6.54
C ASN A 97 -0.12 -0.72 7.36
N LEU A 98 -1.24 -0.38 6.73
CA LEU A 98 -2.56 -0.45 7.36
C LEU A 98 -3.28 -1.69 6.87
N GLN A 99 -3.76 -2.48 7.82
CA GLN A 99 -4.45 -3.74 7.57
C GLN A 99 -5.80 -3.73 8.26
N SER A 100 -6.84 -3.95 7.47
CA SER A 100 -8.17 -4.37 7.91
C SER A 100 -8.27 -5.90 7.83
N PRO A 101 -9.35 -6.52 8.32
CA PRO A 101 -9.50 -7.97 8.24
C PRO A 101 -9.31 -8.60 6.85
N SER A 102 -9.58 -7.87 5.76
CA SER A 102 -9.31 -8.34 4.40
C SER A 102 -8.42 -7.42 3.57
N LEU A 103 -8.59 -6.10 3.64
CA LEU A 103 -7.84 -5.16 2.79
C LEU A 103 -6.56 -4.68 3.47
N PHE A 104 -5.53 -4.40 2.67
CA PHE A 104 -4.28 -3.79 3.13
C PHE A 104 -3.85 -2.65 2.19
N ILE A 105 -3.10 -1.69 2.75
CA ILE A 105 -2.32 -0.68 2.01
C ILE A 105 -0.92 -0.61 2.66
N ASP A 106 0.13 -0.86 1.88
CA ASP A 106 1.54 -0.79 2.29
C ASP A 106 2.24 0.31 1.48
N ILE A 107 2.88 1.25 2.18
CA ILE A 107 3.55 2.41 1.60
C ILE A 107 4.96 2.51 2.20
N ARG A 108 5.98 2.68 1.36
CA ARG A 108 7.39 2.67 1.75
C ARG A 108 8.12 3.84 1.13
N PHE A 109 8.87 4.59 1.94
CA PHE A 109 9.69 5.70 1.48
C PHE A 109 11.12 5.60 2.03
N PRO A 110 12.15 5.85 1.21
CA PRO A 110 13.51 6.02 1.70
C PRO A 110 13.59 7.30 2.52
N ILE A 111 14.28 7.24 3.66
CA ILE A 111 14.51 8.41 4.53
C ILE A 111 15.32 9.48 3.79
N LYS A 112 16.25 9.06 2.91
CA LYS A 112 17.06 9.96 2.08
C LYS A 112 16.31 10.59 0.89
N ARG A 113 14.99 10.37 0.74
CA ARG A 113 14.22 11.01 -0.35
C ARG A 113 14.32 12.54 -0.21
N PRO A 114 14.59 13.28 -1.29
CA PRO A 114 14.56 14.74 -1.23
C PRO A 114 13.17 15.25 -0.82
N ASP A 115 13.16 16.40 -0.15
CA ASP A 115 11.92 17.06 0.24
C ASP A 115 11.32 17.82 -0.95
N TYR A 116 10.24 17.28 -1.48
CA TYR A 116 9.44 17.88 -2.56
C TYR A 116 8.10 18.44 -2.04
N SER A 117 7.96 18.66 -0.72
CA SER A 117 6.70 19.15 -0.12
C SER A 117 6.26 20.52 -0.63
N LYS A 118 7.20 21.32 -1.13
CA LYS A 118 6.93 22.64 -1.73
C LYS A 118 6.52 22.58 -3.20
N CYS A 119 6.74 21.46 -3.87
CA CYS A 119 6.33 21.28 -5.26
C CYS A 119 4.80 21.19 -5.34
N LYS A 120 4.22 21.48 -6.50
CA LYS A 120 2.77 21.43 -6.77
C LYS A 120 2.38 20.32 -7.75
N GLY A 121 3.36 19.68 -8.38
CA GLY A 121 3.13 18.63 -9.35
C GLY A 121 4.43 18.19 -10.02
N PHE A 122 4.32 17.20 -10.91
CA PHE A 122 5.47 16.71 -11.67
C PHE A 122 6.15 17.79 -12.51
N TYR A 123 5.38 18.76 -13.05
CA TYR A 123 5.88 19.84 -13.89
C TYR A 123 6.92 20.75 -13.21
N GLU A 124 7.00 20.73 -11.87
CA GLU A 124 8.02 21.47 -11.11
C GLU A 124 9.28 20.63 -10.78
N LEU A 125 9.29 19.34 -11.14
CA LEU A 125 10.42 18.44 -10.92
C LEU A 125 11.24 18.29 -12.20
N SER A 126 12.56 18.29 -12.09
CA SER A 126 13.48 17.87 -13.14
C SER A 126 13.41 16.35 -13.38
N MET A 127 13.94 15.86 -14.52
CA MET A 127 14.00 14.43 -14.78
C MET A 127 14.82 13.65 -13.73
N PRO A 128 15.98 14.14 -13.24
CA PRO A 128 16.67 13.50 -12.11
C PRO A 128 15.79 13.40 -10.85
N GLU A 129 15.01 14.43 -10.52
CA GLU A 129 14.11 14.42 -9.36
C GLU A 129 12.96 13.40 -9.55
N LEU A 130 12.38 13.30 -10.76
CA LEU A 130 11.42 12.25 -11.11
C LEU A 130 12.02 10.85 -10.95
N ARG A 131 13.27 10.66 -11.38
CA ARG A 131 14.00 9.41 -11.23
C ARG A 131 14.21 9.03 -9.76
N SER A 132 14.54 10.01 -8.92
CA SER A 132 14.62 9.84 -7.46
C SER A 132 13.26 9.54 -6.83
N LEU A 133 12.19 10.17 -7.30
CA LEU A 133 10.82 9.92 -6.81
C LEU A 133 10.33 8.49 -7.12
N ALA A 134 10.90 7.82 -8.12
CA ALA A 134 10.59 6.41 -8.41
C ALA A 134 11.03 5.45 -7.30
N ARG A 135 11.88 5.90 -6.36
CA ARG A 135 12.48 5.12 -5.28
C ARG A 135 11.59 5.02 -4.06
N GLN A 136 10.31 4.76 -4.25
CA GLN A 136 9.33 4.56 -3.18
C GLN A 136 8.37 3.47 -3.61
N HIS A 137 7.64 2.85 -2.68
CA HIS A 137 6.65 1.83 -3.04
C HIS A 137 5.29 2.16 -2.45
N CYS A 138 4.24 1.78 -3.17
CA CYS A 138 2.89 1.67 -2.66
C CYS A 138 2.21 0.49 -3.33
N PHE A 139 1.61 -0.40 -2.55
CA PHE A 139 0.79 -1.48 -3.07
C PHE A 139 -0.36 -1.76 -2.10
N ALA A 140 -1.50 -2.15 -2.65
CA ALA A 140 -2.71 -2.37 -1.89
C ALA A 140 -3.61 -3.41 -2.56
N GLY A 141 -4.48 -4.03 -1.76
CA GLY A 141 -5.37 -5.08 -2.24
C GLY A 141 -5.92 -5.92 -1.09
N TYR A 142 -6.01 -7.22 -1.31
CA TYR A 142 -6.66 -8.18 -0.41
C TYR A 142 -5.64 -9.17 0.18
N SER A 143 -5.74 -9.42 1.47
CA SER A 143 -4.97 -10.41 2.24
C SER A 143 -5.83 -11.64 2.50
N LEU A 144 -5.36 -12.81 2.06
CA LEU A 144 -5.92 -14.10 2.40
C LEU A 144 -5.06 -14.75 3.47
N VAL A 145 -5.57 -14.83 4.69
CA VAL A 145 -4.87 -15.50 5.80
C VAL A 145 -5.49 -16.87 6.02
N SER A 146 -4.73 -17.92 5.70
CA SER A 146 -5.10 -19.30 6.03
C SER A 146 -4.75 -19.60 7.48
N PRO A 147 -5.70 -20.10 8.29
CA PRO A 147 -5.45 -20.49 9.69
C PRO A 147 -4.58 -21.76 9.82
N LYS A 148 -4.37 -22.53 8.73
CA LYS A 148 -3.57 -23.75 8.73
C LYS A 148 -2.44 -23.66 7.72
N GLY A 149 -1.21 -23.86 8.19
CA GLY A 149 -0.07 -24.29 7.38
C GLY A 149 0.33 -25.74 7.68
N GLY A 150 -0.61 -26.66 7.87
CA GLY A 150 -0.32 -27.99 8.45
C GLY A 150 -0.30 -27.96 9.99
N THR A 151 -0.26 -29.14 10.62
CA THR A 151 -0.33 -29.31 12.09
C THR A 151 0.91 -28.69 12.78
N GLY A 152 0.71 -27.81 13.77
CA GLY A 152 1.79 -26.96 14.34
C GLY A 152 2.08 -25.68 13.53
N SER A 153 1.19 -25.38 12.59
CA SER A 153 1.15 -24.32 11.59
C SER A 153 1.13 -22.84 12.02
N SER A 154 2.18 -22.03 11.83
CA SER A 154 2.00 -20.56 11.80
C SER A 154 1.00 -20.17 10.69
N PRO A 155 0.09 -19.20 10.90
CA PRO A 155 -0.81 -18.72 9.84
C PRO A 155 -0.03 -18.25 8.61
N VAL A 156 -0.57 -18.51 7.43
CA VAL A 156 0.04 -18.07 6.15
C VAL A 156 -0.83 -17.02 5.50
N CYS A 157 -0.24 -15.88 5.17
CA CYS A 157 -0.88 -14.81 4.43
C CYS A 157 -0.46 -14.84 2.96
N THR A 158 -1.40 -14.65 2.04
CA THR A 158 -1.14 -14.36 0.61
C THR A 158 -1.81 -13.04 0.26
N ARG A 159 -1.07 -12.09 -0.32
CA ARG A 159 -1.64 -10.82 -0.80
C ARG A 159 -1.83 -10.83 -2.31
N HIS A 160 -3.03 -10.43 -2.74
CA HIS A 160 -3.33 -10.09 -4.12
C HIS A 160 -3.37 -8.58 -4.26
N HIS A 161 -2.62 -8.03 -5.21
CA HIS A 161 -2.47 -6.60 -5.40
C HIS A 161 -3.48 -6.10 -6.42
N ALA A 162 -4.38 -5.23 -5.97
CA ALA A 162 -5.29 -4.48 -6.84
C ALA A 162 -4.54 -3.30 -7.50
N LEU A 163 -3.58 -2.73 -6.77
CA LEU A 163 -2.64 -1.71 -7.21
C LEU A 163 -1.24 -2.00 -6.66
N ASP A 164 -0.21 -1.69 -7.45
CA ASP A 164 1.19 -1.90 -7.07
C ASP A 164 2.07 -0.95 -7.87
N TRP A 165 2.94 -0.21 -7.18
CA TRP A 165 3.93 0.70 -7.74
C TRP A 165 4.79 -0.01 -8.79
N ASN A 166 5.18 -1.25 -8.53
CA ASN A 166 6.04 -2.04 -9.42
C ASN A 166 5.27 -2.78 -10.52
N TYR A 167 3.94 -2.66 -10.60
CA TYR A 167 3.17 -3.32 -11.66
C TYR A 167 3.38 -2.67 -13.03
N HIS A 168 3.60 -3.51 -14.03
CA HIS A 168 3.42 -3.20 -15.43
C HIS A 168 2.87 -4.48 -16.12
N PRO A 169 1.91 -4.38 -17.06
CA PRO A 169 1.29 -5.57 -17.68
C PRO A 169 2.29 -6.47 -18.42
N SER A 170 3.34 -5.90 -19.01
CA SER A 170 4.43 -6.67 -19.64
C SER A 170 5.41 -7.29 -18.63
N PHE A 171 5.38 -6.86 -17.37
CA PHE A 171 6.29 -7.32 -16.32
C PHE A 171 5.55 -7.56 -14.99
N PRO A 172 4.55 -8.46 -14.95
CA PRO A 172 3.89 -8.81 -13.70
C PRO A 172 4.88 -9.50 -12.76
N ARG A 173 4.61 -9.47 -11.44
CA ARG A 173 5.43 -10.20 -10.48
C ARG A 173 5.27 -11.69 -10.74
N ALA A 174 6.39 -12.37 -10.98
CA ALA A 174 6.45 -13.81 -11.20
C ALA A 174 6.48 -14.64 -9.91
N ARG A 175 6.39 -14.00 -8.74
CA ARG A 175 6.41 -14.65 -7.42
C ARG A 175 5.22 -14.20 -6.61
N PRO A 176 4.60 -15.09 -5.82
CA PRO A 176 3.51 -14.72 -4.94
C PRO A 176 4.02 -13.81 -3.83
N ASN A 177 3.11 -13.00 -3.31
CA ASN A 177 3.34 -12.29 -2.07
C ASN A 177 2.77 -13.20 -0.98
N ARG A 178 3.58 -14.10 -0.42
CA ARG A 178 3.15 -15.12 0.55
C ARG A 178 4.16 -15.33 1.69
N TRP A 179 3.70 -15.32 2.94
CA TRP A 179 4.54 -15.41 4.15
C TRP A 179 3.80 -16.04 5.34
N ARG A 180 4.56 -16.52 6.31
CA ARG A 180 4.09 -16.97 7.63
C ARG A 180 4.04 -15.80 8.61
N ILE A 181 3.08 -15.85 9.53
CA ILE A 181 2.89 -14.86 10.58
C ILE A 181 3.26 -15.48 11.93
N GLU A 182 4.12 -14.81 12.68
CA GLU A 182 4.37 -15.08 14.11
C GLU A 182 3.97 -13.85 14.92
N LEU A 183 2.86 -13.94 15.65
CA LEU A 183 2.38 -12.86 16.51
C LEU A 183 3.18 -12.82 17.81
N SER A 184 3.50 -11.63 18.29
CA SER A 184 3.95 -11.46 19.66
C SER A 184 2.82 -11.72 20.67
N PRO A 185 3.11 -12.14 21.91
CA PRO A 185 2.09 -12.46 22.91
C PRO A 185 1.11 -11.31 23.22
N ASN A 186 1.58 -10.05 23.15
CA ASN A 186 0.75 -8.87 23.41
C ASN A 186 -0.01 -8.36 22.16
N GLY A 187 0.27 -8.92 20.97
CA GLY A 187 -0.33 -8.51 19.70
C GLY A 187 0.10 -7.12 19.22
N GLU A 188 1.14 -6.52 19.80
CA GLU A 188 1.65 -5.19 19.42
C GLU A 188 2.78 -5.27 18.39
N SER A 189 3.23 -6.48 18.07
CA SER A 189 4.19 -6.76 17.02
C SER A 189 3.95 -8.13 16.38
N PHE A 190 4.46 -8.32 15.17
CA PHE A 190 4.52 -9.63 14.55
C PHE A 190 5.74 -9.74 13.65
N LYS A 191 6.16 -10.98 13.37
CA LYS A 191 7.14 -11.26 12.33
C LYS A 191 6.44 -11.85 11.11
N GLU A 192 6.86 -11.39 9.95
CA GLU A 192 6.53 -11.93 8.65
C GLU A 192 7.76 -12.70 8.16
N PHE A 193 7.62 -14.00 7.94
CA PHE A 193 8.69 -14.85 7.43
C PHE A 193 8.34 -15.35 6.04
N SER A 194 9.32 -15.35 5.13
CA SER A 194 9.18 -16.09 3.87
C SER A 194 8.67 -17.52 4.12
N VAL A 195 7.73 -17.97 3.28
CA VAL A 195 7.35 -19.39 3.24
C VAL A 195 8.47 -20.26 2.65
N ALA A 196 9.25 -19.70 1.72
CA ALA A 196 10.42 -20.37 1.17
C ALA A 196 11.56 -20.35 2.20
N LEU A 197 12.14 -21.53 2.38
CA LEU A 197 13.29 -21.76 3.24
C LEU A 197 14.54 -21.96 2.38
N ASP A 198 15.68 -21.50 2.88
CA ASP A 198 16.99 -21.68 2.25
C ASP A 198 17.58 -23.09 2.53
N GLU A 199 18.81 -23.32 2.08
CA GLU A 199 19.54 -24.57 2.26
C GLU A 199 19.77 -24.96 3.75
N HIS A 200 19.64 -24.01 4.67
CA HIS A 200 19.76 -24.20 6.11
C HIS A 200 18.41 -24.26 6.82
N LYS A 201 17.30 -24.38 6.06
CA LYS A 201 15.92 -24.36 6.56
C LYS A 201 15.55 -23.04 7.25
N GLN A 202 16.22 -21.95 6.93
CA GLN A 202 15.90 -20.62 7.44
C GLN A 202 15.01 -19.88 6.44
N ALA A 203 14.13 -19.01 6.93
CA ALA A 203 13.33 -18.18 6.04
C ALA A 203 14.25 -17.26 5.22
N VAL A 204 14.08 -17.23 3.90
CA VAL A 204 14.94 -16.44 2.99
C VAL A 204 14.96 -14.94 3.32
N TYR A 205 13.84 -14.42 3.84
CA TYR A 205 13.76 -13.08 4.42
C TYR A 205 12.81 -13.08 5.62
N MET A 206 12.92 -12.04 6.45
CA MET A 206 12.03 -11.74 7.55
C MET A 206 11.78 -10.22 7.65
N GLU A 207 10.53 -9.85 7.89
CA GLU A 207 10.13 -8.50 8.29
C GLU A 207 9.62 -8.52 9.74
N ARG A 208 10.09 -7.59 10.57
CA ARG A 208 9.50 -7.32 11.88
C ARG A 208 8.57 -6.13 11.74
N TRP A 209 7.36 -6.29 12.25
CA TRP A 209 6.33 -5.27 12.28
C TRP A 209 6.05 -4.87 13.72
N ALA A 210 5.93 -3.57 13.97
CA ALA A 210 5.52 -3.02 15.25
C ALA A 210 4.32 -2.11 15.04
N MET A 211 3.39 -2.10 15.98
CA MET A 211 2.22 -1.25 15.89
C MET A 211 2.62 0.23 16.07
N TYR A 212 1.99 1.13 15.33
CA TYR A 212 2.06 2.56 15.62
C TYR A 212 1.32 2.89 16.92
N PRO A 213 1.68 3.97 17.64
CA PRO A 213 0.86 4.46 18.74
C PRO A 213 -0.56 4.82 18.27
N ASN A 214 -1.60 4.24 18.90
CA ASN A 214 -2.99 4.29 18.44
C ASN A 214 -3.25 3.58 17.09
N GLY A 215 -2.34 2.68 16.70
CA GLY A 215 -2.47 1.80 15.55
C GLY A 215 -3.39 0.59 15.79
N LYS A 216 -3.97 0.47 16.99
CA LYS A 216 -5.05 -0.45 17.33
C LYS A 216 -6.36 0.33 17.47
N GLY A 217 -7.47 -0.25 17.04
CA GLY A 217 -8.79 0.32 17.30
C GLY A 217 -9.82 -0.10 16.26
N PRO A 218 -10.97 0.59 16.22
CA PRO A 218 -11.96 0.43 15.18
C PRO A 218 -11.35 0.69 13.80
N TYR A 219 -11.88 0.04 12.79
CA TYR A 219 -11.39 0.11 11.42
C TYR A 219 -12.53 0.35 10.43
N LEU A 220 -12.16 0.90 9.28
CA LEU A 220 -13.00 1.07 8.11
C LEU A 220 -12.16 0.71 6.89
N ALA A 221 -12.67 -0.15 6.04
CA ALA A 221 -12.04 -0.51 4.78
C ALA A 221 -13.05 -0.28 3.65
N MET A 222 -12.68 0.54 2.68
CA MET A 222 -13.53 0.91 1.57
C MET A 222 -12.80 0.82 0.24
N ARG A 223 -13.58 0.59 -0.80
CA ARG A 223 -13.13 0.54 -2.18
C ARG A 223 -14.06 1.39 -3.04
N LEU A 224 -13.50 2.19 -3.93
CA LEU A 224 -14.31 3.02 -4.83
C LEU A 224 -15.04 2.09 -5.82
N VAL A 225 -16.37 2.24 -5.90
CA VAL A 225 -17.19 1.58 -6.92
C VAL A 225 -16.84 2.19 -8.26
N LYS A 226 -16.69 1.35 -9.29
CA LYS A 226 -16.44 1.79 -10.66
C LYS A 226 -17.75 1.77 -11.45
N PRO A 227 -18.39 2.92 -11.70
CA PRO A 227 -19.49 2.96 -12.65
C PRO A 227 -19.02 2.47 -14.02
N GLU A 228 -19.89 1.77 -14.75
CA GLU A 228 -19.58 1.29 -16.12
C GLU A 228 -19.18 2.44 -17.04
N ASN A 229 -19.76 3.63 -16.84
CA ASN A 229 -19.54 4.82 -17.66
C ASN A 229 -18.61 5.87 -17.01
N ALA A 230 -17.86 5.52 -15.96
CA ALA A 230 -16.97 6.49 -15.32
C ALA A 230 -15.77 6.84 -16.21
N ALA A 231 -15.46 8.13 -16.36
CA ALA A 231 -14.24 8.55 -17.05
C ALA A 231 -12.95 8.11 -16.33
N ASP A 232 -13.06 7.71 -15.06
CA ASP A 232 -11.96 7.27 -14.21
C ASP A 232 -12.26 5.88 -13.60
N HIS A 233 -11.57 4.86 -14.11
CA HIS A 233 -11.68 3.47 -13.62
C HIS A 233 -10.54 3.07 -12.68
N ARG A 234 -9.80 4.05 -12.13
CA ARG A 234 -8.67 3.78 -11.24
C ARG A 234 -9.12 3.00 -10.02
N GLU A 235 -8.35 1.96 -9.72
CA GLU A 235 -8.51 1.21 -8.50
C GLU A 235 -8.19 2.11 -7.31
N THR A 236 -9.11 2.23 -6.36
CA THR A 236 -8.96 3.16 -5.23
C THR A 236 -9.42 2.51 -3.94
N LEU A 237 -8.55 2.51 -2.92
CA LEU A 237 -8.76 1.92 -1.61
C LEU A 237 -8.54 2.96 -0.51
N LEU A 238 -9.36 2.89 0.54
CA LEU A 238 -9.19 3.66 1.77
C LEU A 238 -9.28 2.72 2.97
N ILE A 239 -8.28 2.77 3.84
CA ILE A 239 -8.28 2.04 5.11
C ILE A 239 -8.08 3.04 6.25
N VAL A 240 -8.88 2.89 7.30
CA VAL A 240 -8.75 3.59 8.57
C VAL A 240 -8.56 2.55 9.66
N VAL A 241 -7.62 2.76 10.57
CA VAL A 241 -7.47 1.96 11.79
C VAL A 241 -7.14 2.89 12.95
N GLY A 242 -7.98 2.90 13.99
CA GLY A 242 -7.87 3.85 15.08
C GLY A 242 -7.99 5.28 14.55
N ASN A 243 -6.91 6.05 14.65
CA ASN A 243 -6.81 7.39 14.07
C ASN A 243 -5.80 7.50 12.91
N HIS A 244 -5.37 6.39 12.35
CA HIS A 244 -4.52 6.34 11.17
C HIS A 244 -5.37 6.07 9.93
N PHE A 245 -4.99 6.64 8.80
CA PHE A 245 -5.55 6.25 7.51
C PHE A 245 -4.47 6.05 6.46
N ALA A 246 -4.80 5.23 5.47
CA ALA A 246 -4.05 5.06 4.24
C ALA A 246 -5.01 5.10 3.07
N PHE A 247 -4.65 5.86 2.04
CA PHE A 247 -5.38 6.02 0.80
C PHE A 247 -4.47 5.59 -0.34
N ALA A 248 -4.97 4.75 -1.23
CA ALA A 248 -4.25 4.33 -2.42
C ALA A 248 -5.12 4.48 -3.66
N ARG A 249 -4.58 5.09 -4.71
CA ARG A 249 -5.24 5.27 -6.01
C ARG A 249 -4.26 4.93 -7.12
N ASP A 250 -4.64 4.01 -7.98
CA ASP A 250 -3.79 3.50 -9.04
C ASP A 250 -3.50 4.55 -10.14
N ARG A 251 -2.59 4.21 -11.04
CA ARG A 251 -2.29 4.99 -12.25
C ARG A 251 -3.48 5.02 -13.19
N LYS A 252 -3.58 6.11 -13.94
CA LYS A 252 -4.50 6.17 -15.08
C LYS A 252 -4.01 5.17 -16.14
N HIS A 253 -4.94 4.39 -16.70
CA HIS A 253 -4.66 3.46 -17.80
C HIS A 253 -4.94 4.11 -19.17
N PRO A 254 -4.27 3.66 -20.25
CA PRO A 254 -3.24 2.61 -20.28
C PRO A 254 -1.88 3.08 -19.72
N LEU A 255 -1.04 2.13 -19.29
CA LEU A 255 0.36 2.41 -18.91
C LEU A 255 1.25 2.55 -20.15
N PRO A 256 2.33 3.33 -20.11
CA PRO A 256 3.21 3.53 -21.26
C PRO A 256 3.95 2.25 -21.63
N SER A 257 4.30 2.09 -22.92
CA SER A 257 5.11 0.98 -23.40
C SER A 257 6.62 1.24 -23.25
N PHE A 258 7.37 0.18 -23.00
CA PHE A 258 8.82 0.20 -22.80
C PHE A 258 9.50 -0.85 -23.70
N PRO A 259 9.57 -0.62 -25.03
CA PRO A 259 10.21 -1.55 -25.94
C PRO A 259 11.70 -1.71 -25.61
N GLY A 260 12.22 -2.94 -25.74
CA GLY A 260 13.63 -3.26 -25.48
C GLY A 260 14.03 -3.33 -23.99
N VAL A 261 13.11 -3.09 -23.06
CA VAL A 261 13.39 -3.26 -21.62
C VAL A 261 13.15 -4.72 -21.20
N SER A 262 14.11 -5.30 -20.48
CA SER A 262 14.04 -6.69 -20.00
C SER A 262 13.59 -6.83 -18.54
N LYS A 263 13.53 -5.71 -17.79
CA LYS A 263 13.25 -5.69 -16.36
C LYS A 263 12.12 -4.73 -16.01
N GLY A 264 11.12 -5.24 -15.30
CA GLY A 264 10.00 -4.46 -14.78
C GLY A 264 10.29 -3.72 -13.47
N GLY A 265 9.23 -3.18 -12.86
CA GLY A 265 9.29 -2.38 -11.66
C GLY A 265 9.45 -0.89 -11.97
N CYS A 266 8.81 -0.03 -11.17
CA CYS A 266 8.73 1.40 -11.49
C CYS A 266 10.11 2.04 -11.60
N ALA A 267 11.02 1.79 -10.66
CA ALA A 267 12.37 2.33 -10.70
C ALA A 267 13.11 1.95 -12.00
N SER A 268 13.06 0.68 -12.42
CA SER A 268 13.74 0.22 -13.65
C SER A 268 13.13 0.81 -14.92
N LEU A 269 11.80 0.93 -14.98
CA LEU A 269 11.09 1.52 -16.11
C LEU A 269 11.30 3.04 -16.18
N VAL A 270 11.30 3.73 -15.04
CA VAL A 270 11.62 5.16 -14.96
C VAL A 270 13.09 5.42 -15.32
N ASP A 271 14.02 4.56 -14.89
CA ASP A 271 15.43 4.67 -15.30
C ASP A 271 15.60 4.47 -16.81
N ALA A 272 14.81 3.60 -17.44
CA ALA A 272 14.81 3.43 -18.88
C ALA A 272 14.28 4.67 -19.62
N ALA A 273 13.14 5.21 -19.19
CA ALA A 273 12.59 6.46 -19.72
C ALA A 273 13.55 7.64 -19.51
N PHE A 274 14.22 7.72 -18.36
CA PHE A 274 15.22 8.74 -18.07
C PHE A 274 16.36 8.72 -19.09
N ARG A 275 16.95 7.55 -19.37
CA ARG A 275 18.01 7.39 -20.38
C ARG A 275 17.54 7.74 -21.79
N ALA A 276 16.27 7.54 -22.08
CA ALA A 276 15.67 7.83 -23.38
C ALA A 276 15.16 9.29 -23.52
N GLY A 277 15.26 10.14 -22.49
CA GLY A 277 14.71 11.49 -22.54
C GLY A 277 13.18 11.55 -22.43
N GLU A 278 12.51 10.45 -22.08
CA GLU A 278 11.06 10.28 -22.17
C GLU A 278 10.34 10.72 -20.88
N ARG A 279 10.39 12.02 -20.59
CA ARG A 279 9.81 12.60 -19.36
C ARG A 279 8.36 12.19 -19.11
N GLU A 280 7.50 12.24 -20.12
CA GLU A 280 6.08 11.92 -19.97
C GLU A 280 5.84 10.48 -19.47
N LYS A 281 6.65 9.51 -19.92
CA LYS A 281 6.56 8.13 -19.44
C LYS A 281 6.96 8.01 -17.98
N MET A 282 7.92 8.81 -17.52
CA MET A 282 8.28 8.87 -16.11
C MET A 282 7.09 9.35 -15.28
N GLU A 283 6.46 10.45 -15.67
CA GLU A 283 5.30 11.00 -14.96
C GLU A 283 4.12 10.01 -14.94
N GLN A 284 3.83 9.36 -16.07
CA GLN A 284 2.78 8.33 -16.14
C GLN A 284 3.06 7.13 -15.20
N MET A 285 4.31 6.70 -15.09
CA MET A 285 4.72 5.63 -14.16
C MET A 285 4.68 6.06 -12.69
N LEU A 286 4.90 7.34 -12.40
CA LEU A 286 4.91 7.88 -11.03
C LEU A 286 3.52 8.29 -10.53
N ASN A 287 2.52 8.39 -11.41
CA ASN A 287 1.16 8.84 -11.11
C ASN A 287 0.30 7.80 -10.36
N LEU A 288 0.86 7.13 -9.35
CA LEU A 288 0.15 6.32 -8.37
C LEU A 288 0.14 7.08 -7.05
N GLU A 289 -1.02 7.26 -6.42
CA GLU A 289 -1.11 7.90 -5.11
C GLU A 289 -1.13 6.83 -4.03
N GLY A 290 -0.17 6.89 -3.12
CA GLY A 290 -0.15 6.19 -1.85
C GLY A 290 0.07 7.23 -0.76
N SER A 291 -0.96 7.50 0.03
CA SER A 291 -0.97 8.55 1.05
C SER A 291 -1.27 7.95 2.41
N TYR A 292 -0.41 8.21 3.39
CA TYR A 292 -0.62 7.91 4.79
C TYR A 292 -0.96 9.20 5.54
N GLY A 293 -1.86 9.13 6.51
CA GLY A 293 -2.21 10.27 7.34
C GLY A 293 -2.89 9.91 8.65
N ARG A 294 -3.34 10.94 9.35
CA ARG A 294 -4.04 10.81 10.63
C ARG A 294 -5.37 11.56 10.64
N VAL A 295 -6.32 11.01 11.37
CA VAL A 295 -7.57 11.67 11.74
C VAL A 295 -7.33 12.33 13.10
N CYS A 296 -7.12 13.64 13.09
CA CYS A 296 -6.95 14.43 14.30
C CYS A 296 -8.27 15.10 14.69
N ASP A 297 -8.55 15.19 15.98
CA ASP A 297 -9.69 15.95 16.49
C ASP A 297 -9.22 17.37 16.81
N HIS A 298 -9.84 18.37 16.19
CA HIS A 298 -9.61 19.77 16.48
C HIS A 298 -10.93 20.40 16.92
N GLU A 299 -11.10 20.59 18.23
CA GLU A 299 -12.29 21.22 18.82
C GLU A 299 -13.61 20.53 18.43
N GLY A 300 -13.62 19.19 18.40
CA GLY A 300 -14.79 18.41 18.00
C GLY A 300 -15.00 18.32 16.48
N ASN A 301 -13.99 18.69 15.69
CA ASN A 301 -14.00 18.58 14.23
C ASN A 301 -12.87 17.64 13.77
N PRO A 302 -13.21 16.45 13.24
CA PRO A 302 -12.19 15.54 12.74
C PRO A 302 -11.56 16.09 11.46
N THR A 303 -10.23 16.06 11.39
CA THR A 303 -9.44 16.52 10.25
C THR A 303 -8.55 15.39 9.76
N TRP A 304 -8.66 15.07 8.47
CA TRP A 304 -7.89 14.01 7.83
C TRP A 304 -6.65 14.58 7.16
N GLU A 305 -5.54 14.66 7.88
CA GLU A 305 -4.31 15.26 7.39
C GLU A 305 -3.39 14.20 6.78
N ILE A 306 -2.96 14.41 5.54
CA ILE A 306 -1.97 13.56 4.87
C ILE A 306 -0.58 13.90 5.43
N LYS A 307 0.07 12.93 6.05
CA LYS A 307 1.40 13.08 6.64
C LYS A 307 2.52 12.71 5.65
N MET A 308 2.32 11.67 4.85
CA MET A 308 3.29 11.19 3.87
C MET A 308 2.57 10.77 2.58
N SER A 309 3.17 11.04 1.42
CA SER A 309 2.59 10.63 0.14
C SER A 309 3.64 10.32 -0.93
N THR A 310 3.31 9.40 -1.83
CA THR A 310 4.05 9.16 -3.08
C THR A 310 3.96 10.35 -4.04
N LEU A 311 2.96 11.22 -3.86
CA LEU A 311 2.81 12.50 -4.53
C LEU A 311 3.11 13.61 -3.50
N PRO A 312 4.36 14.09 -3.38
CA PRO A 312 4.81 14.88 -2.22
C PRO A 312 4.00 16.15 -1.97
N TRP A 313 3.47 16.77 -3.03
CA TRP A 313 2.58 17.93 -2.97
C TRP A 313 1.24 17.68 -2.26
N ARG A 314 0.90 16.42 -1.97
CA ARG A 314 -0.27 16.04 -1.16
C ARG A 314 0.00 16.11 0.34
N GLN A 315 1.26 16.12 0.77
CA GLN A 315 1.62 16.18 2.19
C GLN A 315 1.14 17.51 2.82
N GLY A 316 0.61 17.43 4.04
CA GLY A 316 -0.01 18.55 4.74
C GLY A 316 -1.42 18.90 4.24
N GLN A 317 -1.86 18.36 3.10
CA GLN A 317 -3.23 18.58 2.61
C GLN A 317 -4.23 17.73 3.39
N ARG A 318 -5.49 18.17 3.37
CA ARG A 318 -6.61 17.35 3.87
C ARG A 318 -7.03 16.34 2.82
N LEU A 319 -7.19 15.08 3.20
CA LEU A 319 -7.79 14.07 2.33
C LEU A 319 -9.27 14.39 2.11
N LEU A 320 -10.03 14.53 3.20
CA LEU A 320 -11.44 14.91 3.17
C LEU A 320 -11.60 16.42 3.31
N LYS A 321 -12.34 17.02 2.37
CA LYS A 321 -12.76 18.43 2.46
C LYS A 321 -14.01 18.56 3.35
N PRO A 322 -14.31 19.74 3.91
CA PRO A 322 -15.59 20.03 4.55
C PRO A 322 -16.78 19.57 3.72
N LYS A 323 -17.77 18.94 4.37
CA LYS A 323 -18.99 18.40 3.73
C LYS A 323 -18.72 17.29 2.69
N ALA A 324 -17.63 16.53 2.84
CA ALA A 324 -17.33 15.40 1.98
C ALA A 324 -18.36 14.26 2.07
N LEU A 325 -19.13 14.20 3.17
CA LEU A 325 -20.25 13.29 3.34
C LEU A 325 -21.55 13.97 2.91
N THR A 326 -22.26 13.36 1.96
CA THR A 326 -23.58 13.79 1.50
C THR A 326 -24.66 12.90 2.11
N GLY A 327 -25.69 13.51 2.72
CA GLY A 327 -27.01 12.89 2.84
C GLY A 327 -27.34 11.91 3.97
N GLU A 328 -26.54 11.71 5.03
CA GLU A 328 -26.90 10.67 6.03
C GLU A 328 -26.63 11.03 7.49
N ASN A 329 -27.61 10.70 8.35
CA ASN A 329 -27.44 10.40 9.77
C ASN A 329 -27.40 8.87 9.88
N PHE A 330 -26.27 8.29 10.29
CA PHE A 330 -26.10 6.84 10.22
C PHE A 330 -26.84 6.16 11.39
N SER A 331 -28.01 5.60 11.13
CA SER A 331 -28.69 4.69 12.09
C SER A 331 -28.08 3.29 12.11
N LYS A 332 -27.43 2.89 11.01
CA LYS A 332 -26.66 1.65 10.84
C LYS A 332 -25.43 1.93 9.97
N ILE A 333 -24.48 1.01 9.94
CA ILE A 333 -23.34 1.11 9.01
C ILE A 333 -23.87 0.92 7.58
N PRO A 334 -23.69 1.91 6.69
CA PRO A 334 -24.14 1.77 5.32
C PRO A 334 -23.22 0.80 4.56
N SER A 335 -23.77 0.09 3.57
CA SER A 335 -22.97 -0.76 2.69
C SER A 335 -22.20 0.04 1.64
N ARG A 336 -22.63 1.28 1.37
CA ARG A 336 -21.99 2.23 0.46
C ARG A 336 -22.04 3.65 1.00
N ILE A 337 -21.02 4.46 0.69
CA ILE A 337 -20.88 5.84 1.16
C ILE A 337 -20.45 6.71 0.00
N GLU A 338 -21.12 7.82 -0.24
CA GLU A 338 -20.61 8.84 -1.17
C GLU A 338 -19.54 9.69 -0.47
N LEU A 339 -18.32 9.66 -1.01
CA LEU A 339 -17.15 10.29 -0.41
C LEU A 339 -16.14 10.64 -1.51
N LEU A 340 -15.37 11.73 -1.35
CA LEU A 340 -14.33 12.12 -2.31
C LEU A 340 -14.84 12.23 -3.78
N GLY A 341 -16.12 12.57 -3.97
CA GLY A 341 -16.73 12.70 -5.29
C GLY A 341 -17.05 11.39 -6.01
N GLY A 342 -17.17 10.28 -5.27
CA GLY A 342 -17.60 9.00 -5.83
C GLY A 342 -18.27 8.09 -4.81
N LEU A 343 -18.90 7.02 -5.29
CA LEU A 343 -19.55 6.03 -4.46
C LEU A 343 -18.53 4.98 -3.99
N TRP A 344 -18.39 4.82 -2.68
CA TRP A 344 -17.51 3.85 -2.06
C TRP A 344 -18.32 2.68 -1.54
N GLU A 345 -17.80 1.48 -1.72
CA GLU A 345 -18.33 0.31 -1.05
C GLU A 345 -17.58 0.09 0.28
N VAL A 346 -18.35 -0.13 1.34
CA VAL A 346 -17.82 -0.56 2.63
C VAL A 346 -17.56 -2.06 2.57
N PHE A 347 -16.28 -2.43 2.56
CA PHE A 347 -15.86 -3.83 2.69
C PHE A 347 -16.09 -4.30 4.11
N GLU A 348 -15.60 -3.51 5.07
CA GLU A 348 -15.58 -3.83 6.48
C GLU A 348 -15.60 -2.56 7.32
N CYS A 349 -16.31 -2.60 8.45
CA CYS A 349 -16.32 -1.50 9.40
C CYS A 349 -16.56 -2.05 10.81
N SER A 350 -15.79 -1.57 11.79
CA SER A 350 -16.03 -1.82 13.21
C SER A 350 -16.26 -0.55 14.02
N PHE A 351 -16.37 0.60 13.35
CA PHE A 351 -16.87 1.82 13.98
C PHE A 351 -18.36 1.66 14.33
N THR A 352 -18.81 2.35 15.38
CA THR A 352 -20.24 2.56 15.59
C THR A 352 -20.78 3.53 14.52
N PRO A 353 -22.07 3.47 14.15
CA PRO A 353 -22.64 4.38 13.15
C PRO A 353 -22.36 5.87 13.47
N LYS A 354 -22.61 6.28 14.72
CA LYS A 354 -22.32 7.65 15.18
C LYS A 354 -20.84 8.04 15.07
N ARG A 355 -19.91 7.11 15.36
CA ARG A 355 -18.47 7.41 15.27
C ARG A 355 -18.01 7.45 13.82
N LEU A 356 -18.54 6.58 12.96
CA LEU A 356 -18.28 6.59 11.52
C LEU A 356 -18.76 7.91 10.90
N GLU A 357 -19.99 8.32 11.21
CA GLU A 357 -20.55 9.61 10.76
C GLU A 357 -19.65 10.75 11.21
N TYR A 358 -19.26 10.76 12.50
CA TYR A 358 -18.36 11.76 13.05
C TYR A 358 -17.07 11.88 12.25
N ILE A 359 -16.30 10.78 12.10
CA ILE A 359 -15.00 10.84 11.43
C ILE A 359 -15.12 11.21 9.95
N LEU A 360 -16.21 10.85 9.27
CA LEU A 360 -16.42 11.17 7.85
C LEU A 360 -16.99 12.58 7.62
N SER A 361 -17.60 13.19 8.63
CA SER A 361 -18.19 14.54 8.54
C SER A 361 -17.16 15.68 8.47
N ALA A 362 -15.86 15.37 8.45
CA ALA A 362 -14.71 16.27 8.54
C ALA A 362 -15.04 17.75 8.27
N GLY A 363 -15.07 18.61 9.29
CA GLY A 363 -15.29 20.07 9.14
C GLY A 363 -16.72 20.52 8.77
N ALA A 364 -17.72 19.64 8.76
CA ALA A 364 -19.11 20.08 8.85
C ALA A 364 -19.33 20.63 10.25
N LEU A 365 -19.27 21.96 10.41
CA LEU A 365 -19.71 22.66 11.61
C LEU A 365 -21.06 22.06 12.00
N ARG A 366 -21.11 21.31 13.11
CA ARG A 366 -22.38 21.04 13.78
C ARG A 366 -22.90 22.42 14.13
N ARG A 367 -23.91 22.91 13.40
CA ARG A 367 -24.67 24.07 13.86
C ARG A 367 -25.12 23.71 15.26
N SER A 368 -24.52 24.35 16.26
CA SER A 368 -25.06 24.30 17.61
C SER A 368 -26.50 24.75 17.47
N LYS A 369 -27.43 23.90 17.92
CA LYS A 369 -28.75 24.38 18.27
C LYS A 369 -28.52 25.28 19.48
N LEU A 370 -28.30 26.57 19.21
CA LEU A 370 -28.48 27.64 20.18
C LEU A 370 -29.98 27.91 20.28
#